data_AF-A0A1V4UG30-F1
#
_entry.id   AF-A0A1V4UG30-F1
#
_cell.length_a   1.000
_cell.length_b   1.000
_cell.length_c   1.000
_cell.angle_alpha   90.00
_cell.angle_beta   90.00
_cell.angle_gamma   90.00
#
_symmetry.space_group_name_H-M   'P 1'
#
loop_
_entity.id
_entity.type
_entity.pdbx_description
1 polymer ?
#
loop_
_entity_poly.entity_id
_entity_poly.type
_entity_poly.pdbx_seq_one_letter_code
_entity_poly.pdbx_strand_id
1 'polypeptide(L)'
;MTPPLAFETASRLWRDRIVEAPDYSVIRNDRLFVAGMSGAPVLESEYRDIQRFKSILLAQHRETPLEELFPGRTIETPEGPVYCITRRHAVRIPEGARESVRKQLEGDLTLVFGIGRQKERDLKRRGYRTIADLLQHRRFREPAVNCLNVLREGSAAEVLSLVSRWHPVSHPRCLCTAGLYRAEDFLFLDLETLGIYQRPVILSGLAFMEGGDLVTCQYLVRNMEEELPALLATRNHLAAGKVLVTYNGRSFDVPYLVERYAMYGEDCGVCNPHYDLLHPSRRRWRDTFPDCRLSTLEQRLFSVHRQQDVPSMMVPEFYETFLTTQNPGPLVPVVEHNCQDLVSLARLLCLFLEEN
;
A
#
# COMPACT_ATOMS: atom_id res chain seq x y z
N MET A 1 4.91 -24.62 -23.46
CA MET A 1 5.08 -23.64 -24.55
C MET A 1 6.41 -22.97 -24.33
N THR A 2 7.30 -22.95 -25.32
CA THR A 2 8.54 -22.18 -25.25
C THR A 2 8.17 -20.70 -25.16
N PRO A 3 8.69 -19.93 -24.19
CA PRO A 3 8.43 -18.50 -24.13
C PRO A 3 8.82 -17.84 -25.46
N PRO A 4 8.12 -16.79 -25.92
CA PRO A 4 8.55 -16.06 -27.09
C PRO A 4 9.96 -15.54 -26.85
N LEU A 5 10.88 -15.74 -27.80
CA LEU A 5 12.28 -15.27 -27.80
C LEU A 5 12.46 -13.80 -27.35
N ALA A 6 11.41 -12.99 -27.47
CA ALA A 6 11.31 -11.62 -27.00
C ALA A 6 11.46 -11.48 -25.47
N PHE A 7 10.96 -12.42 -24.66
CA PHE A 7 10.98 -12.35 -23.19
C PHE A 7 12.34 -12.70 -22.59
N GLU A 8 13.06 -13.70 -23.12
CA GLU A 8 14.44 -13.98 -22.72
C GLU A 8 15.37 -12.81 -23.08
N THR A 9 15.17 -12.23 -24.26
CA THR A 9 15.92 -11.05 -24.72
C THR A 9 15.60 -9.82 -23.86
N ALA A 10 14.33 -9.58 -23.54
CA ALA A 10 13.92 -8.50 -22.63
C ALA A 10 14.47 -8.71 -21.21
N SER A 11 14.44 -9.94 -20.70
CA SER A 11 14.99 -10.29 -19.38
C SER A 11 16.50 -10.06 -19.32
N ARG A 12 17.25 -10.37 -20.39
CA ARG A 12 18.68 -10.04 -20.45
C ARG A 12 18.92 -8.52 -20.57
N LEU A 13 18.17 -7.84 -21.43
CA LEU A 13 18.25 -6.37 -21.59
C LEU A 13 17.89 -5.60 -20.31
N TRP A 14 16.95 -6.11 -19.51
CA TRP A 14 16.61 -5.52 -18.21
C TRP A 14 17.74 -5.68 -17.20
N ARG A 15 18.37 -6.85 -17.15
CA ARG A 15 19.53 -7.12 -16.29
C ARG A 15 20.70 -6.20 -16.61
N ASP A 16 21.05 -6.11 -17.89
CA ASP A 16 22.15 -5.24 -18.35
C ASP A 16 21.86 -3.77 -17.98
N ARG A 17 20.61 -3.29 -18.15
CA ARG A 17 20.21 -1.92 -17.77
C ARG A 17 20.25 -1.63 -16.28
N ILE A 18 19.91 -2.59 -15.41
CA ILE A 18 19.95 -2.40 -13.95
C ILE A 18 21.40 -2.26 -13.47
N VAL A 19 22.30 -3.05 -14.05
CA VAL A 19 23.73 -3.05 -13.69
C VAL A 19 24.46 -1.84 -14.28
N GLU A 20 24.13 -1.43 -15.52
CA GLU A 20 24.81 -0.32 -16.20
C GLU A 20 24.32 1.07 -15.75
N ALA A 21 23.05 1.19 -15.32
CA ALA A 21 22.45 2.45 -14.91
C ALA A 21 21.50 2.24 -13.72
N PRO A 22 22.03 2.07 -12.49
CA PRO A 22 21.19 2.00 -11.30
C PRO A 22 20.40 3.29 -11.13
N ASP A 23 19.18 3.19 -10.57
CA ASP A 23 18.32 4.34 -10.27
C ASP A 23 18.86 5.20 -9.08
N TYR A 24 20.12 4.98 -8.68
CA TYR A 24 20.79 5.67 -7.59
C TYR A 24 22.22 6.08 -7.92
N SER A 25 22.75 7.06 -7.18
CA SER A 25 24.17 7.41 -7.25
C SER A 25 24.85 7.31 -5.89
N VAL A 26 26.03 6.68 -5.88
CA VAL A 26 26.85 6.57 -4.67
C VAL A 26 27.65 7.86 -4.48
N ILE A 27 27.39 8.56 -3.38
CA ILE A 27 28.04 9.81 -3.02
C ILE A 27 29.37 9.51 -2.34
N ARG A 28 30.46 9.63 -3.11
CA ARG A 28 31.82 9.37 -2.62
C ARG A 28 32.21 10.25 -1.44
N ASN A 29 32.89 9.66 -0.45
CA ASN A 29 33.32 10.30 0.79
C ASN A 29 32.18 10.97 1.59
N ASP A 30 30.94 10.48 1.44
CA ASP A 30 29.76 10.92 2.17
C ASP A 30 29.52 12.44 2.15
N ARG A 31 29.94 13.12 1.07
CA ARG A 31 29.84 14.58 0.94
C ARG A 31 28.38 15.00 0.73
N LEU A 32 27.69 15.29 1.82
CA LEU A 32 26.26 15.68 1.87
C LEU A 32 25.88 16.85 0.94
N PHE A 33 26.81 17.77 0.66
CA PHE A 33 26.56 18.87 -0.30
C PHE A 33 26.30 18.41 -1.73
N VAL A 34 26.79 17.23 -2.13
CA VAL A 34 26.59 16.64 -3.47
C VAL A 34 25.32 15.79 -3.52
N ALA A 35 24.87 15.24 -2.38
CA ALA A 35 23.68 14.41 -2.28
C ALA A 35 22.41 15.16 -2.73
N GLY A 36 22.32 16.47 -2.45
CA GLY A 36 21.18 17.30 -2.85
C GLY A 36 21.02 17.52 -4.37
N MET A 37 21.97 17.08 -5.20
CA MET A 37 21.90 17.17 -6.66
C MET A 37 21.56 15.83 -7.35
N SER A 38 21.45 14.73 -6.59
CA SER A 38 21.06 13.42 -7.12
C SER A 38 19.59 13.12 -6.81
N GLY A 39 18.89 12.47 -7.75
CA GLY A 39 17.50 12.06 -7.55
C GLY A 39 17.33 11.02 -6.45
N ALA A 40 18.36 10.19 -6.21
CA ALA A 40 18.38 9.19 -5.14
C ALA A 40 19.84 8.90 -4.72
N PRO A 41 20.42 9.71 -3.81
CA PRO A 41 21.78 9.52 -3.32
C PRO A 41 21.87 8.40 -2.27
N VAL A 42 22.87 7.53 -2.38
CA VAL A 42 23.31 6.61 -1.31
C VAL A 42 24.68 7.04 -0.83
N LEU A 43 24.89 7.15 0.48
CA LEU A 43 26.21 7.45 1.01
C LEU A 43 27.18 6.28 0.74
N GLU A 44 28.46 6.56 0.54
CA GLU A 44 29.43 5.51 0.24
C GLU A 44 29.61 4.56 1.44
N SER A 45 29.57 5.09 2.67
CA SER A 45 29.58 4.26 3.87
C SER A 45 28.38 3.30 3.91
N GLU A 46 27.18 3.83 3.66
CA GLU A 46 25.92 3.09 3.66
C GLU A 46 25.92 2.01 2.56
N TYR A 47 26.36 2.37 1.35
CA TYR A 47 26.50 1.43 0.25
C TYR A 47 27.45 0.28 0.62
N ARG A 48 28.62 0.58 1.21
CA ARG A 48 29.57 -0.46 1.64
C ARG A 48 28.99 -1.36 2.72
N ASP A 49 28.21 -0.83 3.63
CA ASP A 49 27.57 -1.58 4.71
C ASP A 49 26.53 -2.56 4.14
N ILE A 50 25.72 -2.08 3.19
CA ILE A 50 24.73 -2.88 2.46
C ILE A 50 25.41 -3.98 1.62
N GLN A 51 26.53 -3.69 0.96
CA GLN A 51 27.30 -4.72 0.23
C GLN A 51 27.88 -5.80 1.15
N ARG A 52 28.36 -5.40 2.35
CA ARG A 52 28.81 -6.36 3.36
C ARG A 52 27.65 -7.22 3.84
N PHE A 53 26.50 -6.62 4.09
CA PHE A 53 25.27 -7.33 4.47
C PHE A 53 24.85 -8.34 3.40
N LYS A 54 24.80 -7.94 2.12
CA LYS A 54 24.52 -8.84 0.99
C LYS A 54 25.49 -10.02 0.92
N SER A 55 26.78 -9.77 1.15
CA SER A 55 27.81 -10.80 1.17
C SER A 55 27.61 -11.81 2.31
N ILE A 56 27.17 -11.34 3.49
CA ILE A 56 26.82 -12.20 4.63
C ILE A 56 25.62 -13.07 4.29
N LEU A 57 24.56 -12.51 3.72
CA LEU A 57 23.37 -13.26 3.30
C LEU A 57 23.71 -14.36 2.29
N LEU A 58 24.55 -14.05 1.31
CA LEU A 58 25.03 -15.03 0.33
C LEU A 58 25.80 -16.19 0.98
N ALA A 59 26.63 -15.89 1.98
CA ALA A 59 27.39 -16.91 2.70
C ALA A 59 26.48 -17.78 3.59
N GLN A 60 25.53 -17.16 4.29
CA GLN A 60 24.60 -17.83 5.19
C GLN A 60 23.62 -18.74 4.47
N HIS A 61 23.16 -18.36 3.27
CA HIS A 61 22.12 -19.07 2.53
C HIS A 61 22.62 -19.77 1.25
N ARG A 62 23.92 -20.09 1.17
CA ARG A 62 24.53 -20.70 -0.02
C ARG A 62 23.87 -22.01 -0.46
N GLU A 63 23.45 -22.83 0.50
CA GLU A 63 22.89 -24.15 0.26
C GLU A 63 21.44 -24.25 0.74
N THR A 64 20.82 -23.12 1.12
CA THR A 64 19.44 -23.08 1.58
C THR A 64 18.50 -22.94 0.37
N PRO A 65 17.60 -23.91 0.12
CA PRO A 65 16.57 -23.77 -0.90
C PRO A 65 15.64 -22.58 -0.61
N LEU A 66 15.09 -21.99 -1.67
CA LEU A 66 14.16 -20.86 -1.56
C LEU A 66 12.94 -21.21 -0.71
N GLU A 67 12.40 -22.42 -0.86
CA GLU A 67 11.21 -22.91 -0.17
C GLU A 67 11.46 -23.20 1.31
N GLU A 68 12.71 -23.47 1.70
CA GLU A 68 13.10 -23.62 3.10
C GLU A 68 13.21 -22.25 3.76
N LEU A 69 13.81 -21.28 3.06
CA LEU A 69 13.98 -19.92 3.55
C LEU A 69 12.66 -19.15 3.63
N PHE A 70 11.79 -19.34 2.64
CA PHE A 70 10.48 -18.71 2.55
C PHE A 70 9.39 -19.76 2.36
N PRO A 71 8.88 -20.36 3.45
CA PRO A 71 7.80 -21.34 3.37
C PRO A 71 6.58 -20.79 2.63
N GLY A 72 6.19 -21.47 1.56
CA GLY A 72 5.14 -21.04 0.65
C GLY A 72 4.68 -22.17 -0.26
N ARG A 73 3.88 -21.81 -1.26
CA ARG A 73 3.35 -22.76 -2.26
C ARG A 73 3.31 -22.13 -3.64
N THR A 74 3.45 -22.98 -4.66
CA THR A 74 3.21 -22.58 -6.04
C THR A 74 1.70 -22.48 -6.29
N ILE A 75 1.27 -21.39 -6.91
CA ILE A 75 -0.09 -21.14 -7.35
C ILE A 75 -0.11 -21.21 -8.88
N GLU A 76 -0.97 -22.04 -9.43
CA GLU A 76 -1.18 -22.13 -10.89
C GLU A 76 -2.10 -21.01 -11.36
N THR A 77 -1.69 -20.32 -12.43
CA THR A 77 -2.51 -19.33 -13.13
C THR A 77 -2.62 -19.70 -14.61
N PRO A 78 -3.55 -19.10 -15.38
CA PRO A 78 -3.67 -19.35 -16.81
C PRO A 78 -2.37 -19.14 -17.61
N GLU A 79 -1.48 -18.27 -17.12
CA GLU A 79 -0.21 -17.89 -17.79
C GLU A 79 1.02 -18.55 -17.14
N GLY A 80 0.80 -19.52 -16.24
CA GLY A 80 1.87 -20.28 -15.59
C GLY A 80 1.88 -20.16 -14.07
N PRO A 81 2.86 -20.79 -13.40
CA PRO A 81 2.96 -20.82 -11.96
C PRO A 81 3.56 -19.53 -11.39
N VAL A 82 3.18 -19.20 -10.15
CA VAL A 82 3.86 -18.18 -9.32
C VAL A 82 4.07 -18.72 -7.91
N TYR A 83 5.19 -18.37 -7.27
CA TYR A 83 5.42 -18.73 -5.88
C TYR A 83 4.75 -17.75 -4.91
N CYS A 84 4.00 -18.27 -3.95
CA CYS A 84 3.28 -17.49 -2.94
C CYS A 84 3.77 -17.84 -1.54
N ILE A 85 4.38 -16.85 -0.88
CA ILE A 85 4.79 -16.93 0.53
C ILE A 85 3.60 -16.51 1.37
N THR A 86 3.20 -17.33 2.35
CA THR A 86 2.05 -17.05 3.21
C THR A 86 2.44 -17.04 4.67
N ARG A 87 2.03 -16.00 5.41
CA ARG A 87 2.28 -15.89 6.86
C ARG A 87 1.02 -15.44 7.59
N ARG A 88 0.89 -15.85 8.85
CA ARG A 88 -0.19 -15.43 9.75
C ARG A 88 0.37 -14.53 10.85
N HIS A 89 -0.33 -13.46 11.14
CA HIS A 89 0.06 -12.46 12.12
C HIS A 89 -1.08 -12.26 13.12
N ALA A 90 -0.73 -12.17 14.40
CA ALA A 90 -1.67 -11.88 15.49
C ALA A 90 -2.07 -10.39 15.51
N VAL A 91 -2.59 -9.90 14.39
CA VAL A 91 -3.15 -8.55 14.24
C VAL A 91 -4.64 -8.70 13.99
N ARG A 92 -5.43 -7.99 14.80
CA ARG A 92 -6.88 -7.93 14.63
C ARG A 92 -7.26 -6.52 14.23
N ILE A 93 -8.08 -6.43 13.19
CA ILE A 93 -8.71 -5.16 12.80
C ILE A 93 -9.98 -5.02 13.64
N PRO A 94 -10.13 -3.93 14.40
CA PRO A 94 -11.33 -3.72 15.19
C PRO A 94 -12.54 -3.60 14.27
N GLU A 95 -13.66 -4.18 14.70
CA GLU A 95 -14.93 -3.96 14.02
C GLU A 95 -15.29 -2.48 14.08
N GLY A 96 -15.64 -1.91 12.93
CA GLY A 96 -15.97 -0.50 12.82
C GLY A 96 -17.26 -0.16 13.59
N ALA A 97 -17.26 0.97 14.30
CA ALA A 97 -18.43 1.47 15.00
C ALA A 97 -19.42 2.15 14.03
N ARG A 98 -20.06 1.38 13.15
CA ARG A 98 -20.91 1.88 12.04
C ARG A 98 -21.89 2.98 12.45
N GLU A 99 -22.59 2.76 13.56
CA GLU A 99 -23.57 3.71 14.09
C GLU A 99 -22.90 5.01 14.59
N SER A 100 -21.74 4.88 15.25
CA SER A 100 -20.95 6.04 15.68
C SER A 100 -20.48 6.86 14.48
N VAL A 101 -19.94 6.20 13.46
CA VAL A 101 -19.50 6.84 12.21
C VAL A 101 -20.64 7.58 11.52
N ARG A 102 -21.81 6.94 11.35
CA ARG A 102 -22.98 7.58 10.73
C ARG A 102 -23.45 8.80 11.55
N LYS A 103 -23.53 8.71 12.88
CA LYS A 103 -23.84 9.85 13.76
C LYS A 103 -22.82 10.98 13.64
N GLN A 104 -21.54 10.64 13.58
CA GLN A 104 -20.45 11.61 13.43
C GLN A 104 -20.62 12.39 12.11
N LEU A 105 -20.99 11.71 11.02
CA LEU A 105 -21.24 12.30 9.70
C LEU A 105 -22.54 13.10 9.64
N GLU A 106 -23.61 12.63 10.29
CA GLU A 106 -24.87 13.40 10.42
C GLU A 106 -24.68 14.74 11.14
N GLY A 107 -23.62 14.89 11.95
CA GLY A 107 -23.24 16.16 12.58
C GLY A 107 -22.46 17.13 11.68
N ASP A 108 -22.02 16.71 10.49
CA ASP A 108 -21.28 17.54 9.54
C ASP A 108 -22.22 18.12 8.48
N LEU A 109 -22.72 19.33 8.73
CA LEU A 109 -23.66 19.98 7.82
C LEU A 109 -23.03 20.32 6.47
N THR A 110 -21.68 20.32 6.35
CA THR A 110 -21.01 20.63 5.09
C THR A 110 -21.20 19.54 4.02
N LEU A 111 -21.70 18.37 4.42
CA LEU A 111 -22.07 17.30 3.49
C LEU A 111 -23.34 17.62 2.67
N VAL A 112 -24.09 18.65 3.08
CA VAL A 112 -25.32 19.09 2.41
C VAL A 112 -24.98 20.16 1.37
N PHE A 113 -25.42 19.94 0.12
CA PHE A 113 -25.19 20.86 -0.99
C PHE A 113 -25.62 22.30 -0.64
N GLY A 114 -24.70 23.24 -0.82
CA GLY A 114 -24.92 24.66 -0.54
C GLY A 114 -24.58 25.12 0.89
N ILE A 115 -24.05 24.22 1.74
CA ILE A 115 -23.58 24.55 3.10
C ILE A 115 -22.06 24.49 3.15
N GLY A 116 -21.40 25.66 3.10
CA GLY A 116 -19.97 25.77 3.42
C GLY A 116 -19.71 25.92 4.92
N ARG A 117 -18.43 25.91 5.34
CA ARG A 117 -18.00 26.02 6.75
C ARG A 117 -18.61 27.21 7.51
N GLN A 118 -18.68 28.38 6.88
CA GLN A 118 -19.30 29.55 7.52
C GLN A 118 -20.81 29.35 7.72
N LYS A 119 -21.50 28.79 6.72
CA LYS A 119 -22.94 28.53 6.80
C LYS A 119 -23.26 27.47 7.83
N GLU A 120 -22.46 26.41 7.92
CA GLU A 120 -22.53 25.40 8.97
C GLU A 120 -22.48 26.05 10.36
N ARG A 121 -21.51 26.95 10.61
CA ARG A 121 -21.38 27.66 11.88
C ARG A 121 -22.63 28.49 12.21
N ASP A 122 -23.16 29.22 11.23
CA ASP A 122 -24.38 30.03 11.42
C ASP A 122 -25.61 29.16 11.73
N LEU A 123 -25.76 28.04 11.03
CA LEU A 123 -26.86 27.08 11.24
C LEU A 123 -26.76 26.42 12.63
N LYS A 124 -25.55 26.01 13.04
CA LYS A 124 -25.31 25.43 14.37
C LYS A 124 -25.64 26.43 15.50
N ARG A 125 -25.32 27.72 15.35
CA ARG A 125 -25.73 28.76 16.32
C ARG A 125 -27.24 28.94 16.41
N ARG A 126 -27.97 28.66 15.33
CA ARG A 126 -29.44 28.73 15.26
C ARG A 126 -30.13 27.44 15.74
N GLY A 127 -29.36 26.45 16.22
CA GLY A 127 -29.88 25.20 16.77
C GLY A 127 -29.89 24.01 15.82
N TYR A 128 -29.53 24.18 14.54
CA TYR A 128 -29.39 23.07 13.60
C TYR A 128 -28.05 22.37 13.84
N ARG A 129 -28.03 21.31 14.64
CA ARG A 129 -26.80 20.61 15.04
C ARG A 129 -26.46 19.45 14.11
N THR A 130 -27.48 18.83 13.52
CA THR A 130 -27.41 17.66 12.66
C THR A 130 -28.10 17.93 11.32
N ILE A 131 -27.79 17.11 10.31
CA ILE A 131 -28.44 17.17 9.01
C ILE A 131 -29.96 16.89 9.15
N ALA A 132 -30.36 16.05 10.11
CA ALA A 132 -31.77 15.81 10.43
C ALA A 132 -32.53 17.08 10.83
N ASP A 133 -31.88 18.01 11.52
CA ASP A 133 -32.50 19.28 11.91
C ASP A 133 -32.84 20.15 10.68
N LEU A 134 -32.11 19.98 9.58
CA LEU A 134 -32.32 20.73 8.34
C LEU A 134 -33.58 20.30 7.57
N LEU A 135 -34.23 19.20 7.95
CA LEU A 135 -35.49 18.75 7.34
C LEU A 135 -36.62 19.78 7.51
N GLN A 136 -36.53 20.63 8.54
CA GLN A 136 -37.48 21.73 8.77
C GLN A 136 -37.02 23.05 8.12
N HIS A 137 -35.83 23.11 7.52
CA HIS A 137 -35.26 24.33 6.97
C HIS A 137 -35.73 24.58 5.53
N ARG A 138 -36.42 25.71 5.29
CA ARG A 138 -37.03 26.06 3.98
C ARG A 138 -36.10 25.91 2.77
N ARG A 139 -34.82 26.25 2.91
CA ARG A 139 -33.84 26.20 1.79
C ARG A 139 -33.09 24.87 1.67
N PHE A 140 -32.85 24.18 2.79
CA PHE A 140 -31.89 23.07 2.84
C PHE A 140 -32.56 21.71 3.03
N ARG A 141 -33.90 21.68 3.13
CA ARG A 141 -34.68 20.44 3.28
C ARG A 141 -34.37 19.41 2.21
N GLU A 142 -34.56 19.73 0.94
CA GLU A 142 -34.38 18.75 -0.15
C GLU A 142 -32.93 18.22 -0.23
N PRO A 143 -31.87 19.07 -0.21
CA PRO A 143 -30.50 18.57 -0.12
C PRO A 143 -30.21 17.72 1.13
N ALA A 144 -30.81 18.06 2.28
CA ALA A 144 -30.63 17.31 3.53
C ALA A 144 -31.30 15.93 3.47
N VAL A 145 -32.49 15.81 2.87
CA VAL A 145 -33.16 14.51 2.64
C VAL A 145 -32.25 13.60 1.82
N ASN A 146 -31.75 14.09 0.68
CA ASN A 146 -30.87 13.30 -0.19
C ASN A 146 -29.59 12.86 0.54
N CYS A 147 -29.00 13.75 1.33
CA CYS A 147 -27.82 13.44 2.13
C CYS A 147 -28.10 12.37 3.19
N LEU A 148 -29.21 12.49 3.93
CA LEU A 148 -29.59 11.53 4.97
C LEU A 148 -29.92 10.14 4.41
N ASN A 149 -30.56 10.07 3.25
CA ASN A 149 -30.85 8.78 2.61
C ASN A 149 -29.55 8.01 2.36
N VAL A 150 -28.53 8.67 1.81
CA VAL A 150 -27.20 8.05 1.63
C VAL A 150 -26.55 7.73 2.97
N LEU A 151 -26.59 8.64 3.95
CA LEU A 151 -25.97 8.43 5.26
C LEU A 151 -26.66 7.36 6.12
N ARG A 152 -27.90 6.97 5.84
CA ARG A 152 -28.63 5.96 6.62
C ARG A 152 -28.76 4.63 5.90
N GLU A 153 -29.08 4.69 4.61
CA GLU A 153 -29.43 3.50 3.81
C GLU A 153 -28.35 3.15 2.79
N GLY A 154 -27.46 4.08 2.46
CA GLY A 154 -26.38 3.87 1.50
C GLY A 154 -25.31 2.90 1.99
N SER A 155 -24.70 2.22 1.03
CA SER A 155 -23.50 1.40 1.20
C SER A 155 -22.32 2.25 1.68
N ALA A 156 -21.31 1.61 2.26
CA ALA A 156 -20.09 2.29 2.72
C ALA A 156 -19.38 3.05 1.58
N ALA A 157 -19.41 2.51 0.36
CA ALA A 157 -18.82 3.14 -0.82
C ALA A 157 -19.60 4.39 -1.26
N GLU A 158 -20.93 4.37 -1.18
CA GLU A 158 -21.77 5.55 -1.47
C GLU A 158 -21.58 6.64 -0.40
N VAL A 159 -21.44 6.26 0.87
CA VAL A 159 -21.14 7.21 1.95
C VAL A 159 -19.76 7.84 1.74
N LEU A 160 -18.72 7.04 1.45
CA LEU A 160 -17.40 7.57 1.11
C LEU A 160 -17.49 8.54 -0.07
N SER A 161 -18.21 8.17 -1.14
CA SER A 161 -18.42 9.00 -2.32
C SER A 161 -19.14 10.31 -2.00
N LEU A 162 -20.11 10.31 -1.08
CA LEU A 162 -20.75 11.53 -0.59
C LEU A 162 -19.76 12.43 0.14
N VAL A 163 -18.96 11.87 1.04
CA VAL A 163 -18.00 12.64 1.85
C VAL A 163 -16.87 13.20 0.98
N SER A 164 -16.34 12.42 0.06
CA SER A 164 -15.22 12.81 -0.81
C SER A 164 -15.59 13.87 -1.85
N ARG A 165 -16.88 14.13 -2.09
CA ARG A 165 -17.34 15.28 -2.90
C ARG A 165 -17.06 16.62 -2.23
N TRP A 166 -17.06 16.63 -0.90
CA TRP A 166 -16.99 17.86 -0.10
C TRP A 166 -15.67 18.03 0.62
N HIS A 167 -14.98 16.92 0.91
CA HIS A 167 -13.73 16.90 1.64
C HIS A 167 -12.62 16.22 0.82
N PRO A 168 -11.37 16.69 0.93
CA PRO A 168 -10.25 15.98 0.32
C PRO A 168 -10.11 14.57 0.92
N VAL A 169 -9.56 13.63 0.16
CA VAL A 169 -9.38 12.22 0.57
C VAL A 169 -8.64 12.09 1.91
N SER A 170 -7.74 13.02 2.21
CA SER A 170 -6.97 13.07 3.46
C SER A 170 -7.76 13.59 4.67
N HIS A 171 -9.00 14.04 4.48
CA HIS A 171 -9.81 14.61 5.57
C HIS A 171 -10.23 13.50 6.54
N PRO A 172 -10.25 13.76 7.87
CA PRO A 172 -10.64 12.74 8.86
C PRO A 172 -12.02 12.12 8.59
N ARG A 173 -12.95 12.90 8.01
CA ARG A 173 -14.29 12.39 7.63
C ARG A 173 -14.25 11.36 6.50
N CYS A 174 -13.29 11.46 5.58
CA CYS A 174 -13.10 10.43 4.58
C CYS A 174 -12.55 9.17 5.25
N LEU A 175 -11.55 9.31 6.13
CA LEU A 175 -10.98 8.13 6.80
C LEU A 175 -11.98 7.45 7.75
N CYS A 176 -12.83 8.19 8.45
CA CYS A 176 -13.80 7.58 9.38
C CYS A 176 -14.82 6.68 8.66
N THR A 177 -15.07 6.87 7.36
CA THR A 177 -15.93 5.94 6.59
C THR A 177 -15.31 4.55 6.46
N ALA A 178 -14.01 4.37 6.74
CA ALA A 178 -13.40 3.05 6.86
C ALA A 178 -14.12 2.21 7.94
N GLY A 179 -14.59 2.85 9.02
CA GLY A 179 -15.37 2.20 10.08
C GLY A 179 -16.78 1.75 9.67
N LEU A 180 -17.18 1.92 8.40
CA LEU A 180 -18.41 1.33 7.86
C LEU A 180 -18.19 -0.08 7.30
N TYR A 181 -16.96 -0.41 6.93
CA TYR A 181 -16.57 -1.71 6.37
C TYR A 181 -16.28 -2.74 7.47
N ARG A 182 -16.35 -4.02 7.09
CA ARG A 182 -15.93 -5.13 7.96
C ARG A 182 -14.41 -5.30 7.89
N ALA A 183 -13.84 -5.91 8.91
CA ALA A 183 -12.43 -6.29 8.93
C ALA A 183 -12.02 -7.14 7.71
N GLU A 184 -12.91 -8.04 7.24
CA GLU A 184 -12.64 -8.92 6.10
C GLU A 184 -12.74 -8.23 4.73
N ASP A 185 -13.30 -7.03 4.67
CA ASP A 185 -13.44 -6.27 3.42
C ASP A 185 -12.11 -5.62 3.03
N PHE A 186 -11.21 -5.37 3.98
CA PHE A 186 -9.93 -4.72 3.73
C PHE A 186 -8.93 -5.65 3.05
N LEU A 187 -8.26 -5.10 2.04
CA LEU A 187 -7.12 -5.68 1.34
C LEU A 187 -5.98 -4.66 1.38
N PHE A 188 -4.90 -5.02 2.07
CA PHE A 188 -3.67 -4.23 2.10
C PHE A 188 -2.81 -4.63 0.92
N LEU A 189 -2.18 -3.66 0.27
CA LEU A 189 -1.33 -3.86 -0.89
C LEU A 189 -0.03 -3.07 -0.75
N ASP A 190 1.07 -3.71 -1.07
CA ASP A 190 2.41 -3.12 -1.20
C ASP A 190 3.20 -3.87 -2.28
N LEU A 191 3.97 -3.16 -3.09
CA LEU A 191 4.71 -3.73 -4.23
C LEU A 191 6.21 -3.48 -4.10
N GLU A 192 7.00 -4.46 -4.53
CA GLU A 192 8.43 -4.27 -4.80
C GLU A 192 8.68 -4.39 -6.30
N THR A 193 9.40 -3.41 -6.85
CA THR A 193 9.67 -3.29 -8.29
C THR A 193 11.16 -3.22 -8.58
N LEU A 194 11.58 -3.51 -9.81
CA LEU A 194 12.98 -3.33 -10.24
C LEU A 194 13.34 -1.89 -10.59
N GLY A 195 12.62 -0.91 -10.04
CA GLY A 195 12.86 0.52 -10.24
C GLY A 195 11.57 1.32 -10.45
N ILE A 196 11.73 2.60 -10.75
CA ILE A 196 10.65 3.59 -10.56
C ILE A 196 9.67 3.65 -11.76
N TYR A 197 10.06 3.18 -12.96
CA TYR A 197 9.25 3.31 -14.18
C TYR A 197 9.31 2.09 -15.12
N GLN A 198 8.15 1.50 -15.41
CA GLN A 198 7.95 0.39 -16.36
C GLN A 198 8.85 -0.84 -16.14
N ARG A 199 9.40 -0.98 -14.94
CA ARG A 199 10.19 -2.13 -14.52
C ARG A 199 9.26 -3.27 -14.08
N PRO A 200 9.70 -4.53 -14.16
CA PRO A 200 8.93 -5.64 -13.62
C PRO A 200 8.56 -5.45 -12.14
N VAL A 201 7.35 -5.88 -11.76
CA VAL A 201 7.00 -6.15 -10.35
C VAL A 201 7.67 -7.46 -9.97
N ILE A 202 8.42 -7.48 -8.88
CA ILE A 202 9.12 -8.70 -8.40
C ILE A 202 8.49 -9.32 -7.16
N LEU A 203 7.72 -8.52 -6.43
CA LEU A 203 6.95 -8.97 -5.28
C LEU A 203 5.64 -8.20 -5.24
N SER A 204 4.53 -8.92 -5.26
CA SER A 204 3.21 -8.34 -4.96
C SER A 204 2.76 -8.82 -3.59
N GLY A 205 2.81 -7.91 -2.63
CA GLY A 205 2.42 -8.16 -1.25
C GLY A 205 0.97 -7.82 -1.01
N LEU A 206 0.23 -8.76 -0.43
CA LEU A 206 -1.17 -8.58 -0.03
C LEU A 206 -1.35 -8.96 1.43
N ALA A 207 -2.25 -8.28 2.14
CA ALA A 207 -2.75 -8.76 3.43
C ALA A 207 -4.27 -8.62 3.56
N PHE A 208 -4.89 -9.55 4.27
CA PHE A 208 -6.34 -9.56 4.52
C PHE A 208 -6.65 -10.41 5.76
N MET A 209 -7.85 -10.21 6.33
CA MET A 209 -8.30 -11.01 7.48
C MET A 209 -8.83 -12.37 7.03
N GLU A 210 -8.36 -13.45 7.67
CA GLU A 210 -8.87 -14.81 7.47
C GLU A 210 -8.81 -15.58 8.80
N GLY A 211 -9.96 -16.09 9.25
CA GLY A 211 -10.04 -16.86 10.51
C GLY A 211 -9.73 -16.05 11.77
N GLY A 212 -9.83 -14.72 11.71
CA GLY A 212 -9.55 -13.81 12.84
C GLY A 212 -8.10 -13.35 12.95
N ASP A 213 -7.21 -13.83 12.07
CA ASP A 213 -5.82 -13.40 11.95
C ASP A 213 -5.61 -12.61 10.67
N LEU A 214 -4.59 -11.74 10.67
CA LEU A 214 -4.10 -11.11 9.44
C LEU A 214 -3.22 -12.11 8.70
N VAL A 215 -3.57 -12.41 7.45
CA VAL A 215 -2.80 -13.26 6.56
C VAL A 215 -2.10 -12.39 5.53
N THR A 216 -0.78 -12.54 5.38
CA THR A 216 -0.02 -11.95 4.29
C THR A 216 0.23 -12.99 3.20
N CYS A 217 -0.03 -12.65 1.95
CA CYS A 217 0.32 -13.41 0.75
C CYS A 217 1.28 -12.57 -0.09
N GLN A 218 2.48 -13.08 -0.36
CA GLN A 218 3.48 -12.37 -1.17
C GLN A 218 3.79 -13.21 -2.41
N TYR A 219 3.38 -12.71 -3.58
CA TYR A 219 3.65 -13.36 -4.87
C TYR A 219 5.05 -12.96 -5.35
N LEU A 220 6.01 -13.86 -5.15
CA LEU A 220 7.40 -13.67 -5.49
C LEU A 220 7.65 -14.15 -6.92
N VAL A 221 8.20 -13.26 -7.75
CA VAL A 221 8.64 -13.57 -9.12
C VAL A 221 10.03 -14.20 -9.03
N ARG A 222 10.16 -15.51 -9.22
CA ARG A 222 11.46 -16.22 -9.12
C ARG A 222 12.28 -16.11 -10.40
N ASN A 223 11.61 -15.84 -11.51
CA ASN A 223 12.18 -15.54 -12.81
C ASN A 223 11.19 -14.63 -13.56
N MET A 224 11.65 -13.89 -14.57
CA MET A 224 10.85 -12.87 -15.23
C MET A 224 9.57 -13.38 -15.92
N GLU A 225 9.47 -14.69 -16.20
CA GLU A 225 8.26 -15.28 -16.78
C GLU A 225 7.11 -15.35 -15.77
N GLU A 226 7.42 -15.30 -14.47
CA GLU A 226 6.43 -15.35 -13.38
C GLU A 226 5.77 -13.99 -13.09
N GLU A 227 6.18 -12.89 -13.73
CA GLU A 227 5.56 -11.58 -13.48
C GLU A 227 4.07 -11.59 -13.85
N LEU A 228 3.71 -12.05 -15.05
CA LEU A 228 2.31 -12.11 -15.47
C LEU A 228 1.49 -13.04 -14.57
N PRO A 229 1.93 -14.28 -14.25
CA PRO A 229 1.33 -15.10 -13.20
C PRO A 229 1.16 -14.39 -11.85
N ALA A 230 2.15 -13.63 -11.37
CA ALA A 230 2.06 -12.88 -10.13
C ALA A 230 0.99 -11.77 -10.18
N LEU A 231 0.92 -11.05 -11.29
CA LEU A 231 -0.12 -10.06 -11.53
C LEU A 231 -1.50 -10.72 -11.58
N LEU A 232 -1.68 -11.81 -12.31
CA LEU A 232 -2.95 -12.52 -12.38
C LEU A 232 -3.40 -13.05 -11.00
N ALA A 233 -2.48 -13.61 -10.23
CA ALA A 233 -2.76 -14.06 -8.87
C ALA A 233 -3.17 -12.89 -7.95
N THR A 234 -2.51 -11.73 -8.08
CA THR A 234 -2.88 -10.49 -7.37
C THR A 234 -4.29 -10.04 -7.71
N ARG A 235 -4.68 -10.10 -9.00
CA ARG A 235 -6.02 -9.70 -9.47
C ARG A 235 -7.13 -10.52 -8.83
N ASN A 236 -6.90 -11.80 -8.54
CA ASN A 236 -7.89 -12.66 -7.89
C ASN A 236 -8.29 -12.16 -6.49
N HIS A 237 -7.42 -11.41 -5.83
CA HIS A 237 -7.72 -10.76 -4.55
C HIS A 237 -8.38 -9.39 -4.70
N LEU A 238 -8.21 -8.71 -5.84
CA LEU A 238 -8.80 -7.42 -6.16
C LEU A 238 -10.28 -7.51 -6.59
N ALA A 239 -11.00 -8.51 -6.06
CA ALA A 239 -12.40 -8.77 -6.38
C ALA A 239 -13.33 -7.60 -6.01
N ALA A 240 -14.50 -7.56 -6.67
CA ALA A 240 -15.58 -6.65 -6.33
C ALA A 240 -15.98 -6.80 -4.86
N GLY A 241 -15.98 -5.70 -4.10
CA GLY A 241 -16.33 -5.66 -2.68
C GLY A 241 -15.14 -5.51 -1.73
N LYS A 242 -13.90 -5.70 -2.19
CA LYS A 242 -12.72 -5.37 -1.39
C LYS A 242 -12.48 -3.87 -1.30
N VAL A 243 -11.86 -3.45 -0.20
CA VAL A 243 -11.43 -2.09 0.07
C VAL A 243 -9.92 -2.07 0.11
N LEU A 244 -9.31 -1.32 -0.80
CA LEU A 244 -7.87 -1.23 -0.89
C LEU A 244 -7.33 -0.30 0.21
N VAL A 245 -6.25 -0.72 0.86
CA VAL A 245 -5.50 0.09 1.83
C VAL A 245 -4.02 0.05 1.47
N THR A 246 -3.43 1.22 1.27
CA THR A 246 -2.01 1.33 0.87
C THR A 246 -1.32 2.45 1.62
N TYR A 247 0.01 2.53 1.49
CA TYR A 247 0.81 3.68 1.91
C TYR A 247 1.39 4.36 0.69
N ASN A 248 0.91 5.54 0.30
CA ASN A 248 1.28 6.22 -0.96
C ASN A 248 0.88 5.47 -2.25
N GLY A 249 0.26 4.29 -2.15
CA GLY A 249 -0.11 3.49 -3.32
C GLY A 249 -1.16 4.09 -4.25
N ARG A 250 -1.88 5.14 -3.85
CA ARG A 250 -2.76 5.86 -4.79
C ARG A 250 -1.94 6.59 -5.85
N SER A 251 -0.74 7.03 -5.50
CA SER A 251 0.17 7.75 -6.39
C SER A 251 1.26 6.85 -6.98
N PHE A 252 1.42 5.63 -6.47
CA PHE A 252 2.48 4.70 -6.88
C PHE A 252 1.93 3.32 -7.26
N ASP A 253 1.63 2.46 -6.28
CA ASP A 253 1.30 1.05 -6.51
C ASP A 253 0.16 0.81 -7.51
N VAL A 254 -0.96 1.52 -7.36
CA VAL A 254 -2.15 1.30 -8.19
C VAL A 254 -1.92 1.77 -9.64
N PRO A 255 -1.44 3.01 -9.90
CA PRO A 255 -1.02 3.40 -11.25
C PRO A 255 -0.01 2.42 -11.86
N TYR A 256 0.96 1.96 -11.06
CA TYR A 256 1.99 1.03 -11.52
C TYR A 256 1.39 -0.30 -11.96
N LEU A 257 0.51 -0.90 -11.15
CA LEU A 257 -0.22 -2.12 -11.54
C LEU A 257 -0.98 -1.91 -12.84
N VAL A 258 -1.77 -0.84 -12.95
CA VAL A 258 -2.54 -0.54 -14.16
C VAL A 258 -1.65 -0.51 -15.41
N GLU A 259 -0.50 0.17 -15.33
CA GLU A 259 0.47 0.19 -16.42
C GLU A 259 1.05 -1.19 -16.72
N ARG A 260 1.38 -1.99 -15.69
CA ARG A 260 1.92 -3.34 -15.88
C ARG A 260 0.91 -4.30 -16.50
N TYR A 261 -0.34 -4.33 -16.06
CA TYR A 261 -1.37 -5.15 -16.70
C TYR A 261 -1.55 -4.76 -18.17
N ALA A 262 -1.58 -3.45 -18.47
CA ALA A 262 -1.73 -2.97 -19.84
C ALA A 262 -0.57 -3.44 -20.77
N MET A 263 0.66 -3.54 -20.25
CA MET A 263 1.81 -4.07 -21.00
C MET A 263 1.64 -5.54 -21.41
N TYR A 264 0.86 -6.31 -20.64
CA TYR A 264 0.51 -7.71 -20.96
C TYR A 264 -0.82 -7.83 -21.72
N GLY A 265 -1.47 -6.72 -22.07
CA GLY A 265 -2.80 -6.73 -22.70
C GLY A 265 -3.93 -7.12 -21.74
N GLU A 266 -3.68 -7.08 -20.43
CA GLU A 266 -4.63 -7.40 -19.39
C GLU A 266 -5.28 -6.13 -18.82
N ASP A 267 -6.50 -6.27 -18.30
CA ASP A 267 -7.13 -5.23 -17.49
C ASP A 267 -6.81 -5.47 -16.00
N CYS A 268 -6.39 -4.41 -15.32
CA CYS A 268 -6.15 -4.39 -13.89
C CYS A 268 -7.47 -4.53 -13.11
N GLY A 269 -8.57 -3.95 -13.63
CA GLY A 269 -9.90 -4.04 -13.02
C GLY A 269 -10.05 -3.35 -11.65
N VAL A 270 -9.04 -2.60 -11.19
CA VAL A 270 -9.06 -1.94 -9.88
C VAL A 270 -10.05 -0.78 -9.89
N CYS A 271 -11.17 -0.98 -9.20
CA CYS A 271 -12.20 0.05 -8.97
C CYS A 271 -12.62 0.13 -7.49
N ASN A 272 -11.83 -0.49 -6.60
CA ASN A 272 -12.10 -0.61 -5.18
C ASN A 272 -12.11 0.76 -4.48
N PRO A 273 -12.98 0.96 -3.46
CA PRO A 273 -12.79 2.02 -2.49
C PRO A 273 -11.37 1.95 -1.93
N HIS A 274 -10.68 3.09 -1.83
CA HIS A 274 -9.25 3.11 -1.55
C HIS A 274 -8.88 4.11 -0.45
N TYR A 275 -8.32 3.60 0.64
CA TYR A 275 -7.73 4.40 1.72
C TYR A 275 -6.21 4.42 1.61
N ASP A 276 -5.66 5.54 1.17
CA ASP A 276 -4.22 5.78 1.20
C ASP A 276 -3.84 6.43 2.54
N LEU A 277 -3.12 5.69 3.38
CA LEU A 277 -2.81 6.10 4.75
C LEU A 277 -1.70 7.14 4.85
N LEU A 278 -0.95 7.44 3.78
CA LEU A 278 0.09 8.47 3.80
C LEU A 278 -0.50 9.84 4.14
N HIS A 279 -1.60 10.23 3.50
CA HIS A 279 -2.14 11.57 3.66
C HIS A 279 -2.79 11.82 5.04
N PRO A 280 -3.61 10.90 5.59
CA PRO A 280 -4.03 10.99 6.98
C PRO A 280 -2.86 11.00 7.96
N SER A 281 -1.83 10.17 7.72
CA SER A 281 -0.63 10.16 8.56
C SER A 281 0.09 11.51 8.58
N ARG A 282 0.31 12.11 7.41
CA ARG A 282 0.87 13.46 7.30
C ARG A 282 0.03 14.50 8.01
N ARG A 283 -1.31 14.41 7.90
CA ARG A 283 -2.20 15.33 8.61
C ARG A 283 -2.04 15.22 10.12
N ARG A 284 -1.86 14.00 10.64
CA ARG A 284 -1.82 13.71 12.07
C ARG A 284 -0.45 13.97 12.71
N TRP A 285 0.63 13.65 12.01
CA TRP A 285 1.96 13.54 12.62
C TRP A 285 3.07 14.37 11.97
N ARG A 286 2.82 15.14 10.91
CA ARG A 286 3.87 15.94 10.24
C ARG A 286 4.60 16.92 11.16
N ASP A 287 3.93 17.39 12.21
CA ASP A 287 4.48 18.36 13.17
C ASP A 287 5.01 17.67 14.44
N THR A 288 4.89 16.34 14.52
CA THR A 288 5.29 15.52 15.69
C THR A 288 6.51 14.65 15.39
N PHE A 289 6.63 14.12 14.17
CA PHE A 289 7.70 13.22 13.76
C PHE A 289 8.61 13.88 12.71
N PRO A 290 9.86 13.42 12.56
CA PRO A 290 10.80 14.02 11.59
C PRO A 290 10.30 13.92 10.14
N ASP A 291 9.61 12.83 9.82
CA ASP A 291 8.87 12.66 8.57
C ASP A 291 7.68 11.71 8.78
N CYS A 292 6.95 11.45 7.70
CA CYS A 292 5.90 10.44 7.66
C CYS A 292 6.23 9.41 6.58
N ARG A 293 7.44 8.82 6.65
CA ARG A 293 7.74 7.54 6.00
C ARG A 293 7.19 6.42 6.87
N LEU A 294 6.85 5.28 6.27
CA LEU A 294 6.28 4.15 7.01
C LEU A 294 7.23 3.65 8.09
N SER A 295 8.53 3.53 7.79
CA SER A 295 9.58 3.18 8.76
C SER A 295 9.66 4.12 9.97
N THR A 296 9.47 5.43 9.76
CA THR A 296 9.40 6.39 10.87
C THR A 296 8.16 6.17 11.74
N LEU A 297 6.99 5.93 11.12
CA LEU A 297 5.75 5.66 11.85
C LEU A 297 5.85 4.35 12.64
N GLU A 298 6.45 3.33 12.06
CA GLU A 298 6.71 2.05 12.72
C GLU A 298 7.53 2.20 14.00
N GLN A 299 8.64 2.93 13.91
CA GLN A 299 9.48 3.19 15.07
C GLN A 299 8.73 3.97 16.14
N ARG A 300 8.02 5.03 15.73
CA ARG A 300 7.39 5.99 16.66
C ARG A 300 6.09 5.48 17.27
N LEU A 301 5.29 4.71 16.53
CA LEU A 301 3.97 4.25 16.96
C LEU A 301 3.99 2.80 17.46
N PHE A 302 4.86 1.95 16.89
CA PHE A 302 4.83 0.52 17.14
C PHE A 302 6.11 -0.04 17.76
N SER A 303 7.10 0.82 18.03
CA SER A 303 8.44 0.42 18.53
C SER A 303 9.12 -0.64 17.65
N VAL A 304 8.76 -0.68 16.37
CA VAL A 304 9.38 -1.58 15.38
C VAL A 304 10.67 -0.91 14.90
N HIS A 305 11.80 -1.60 15.09
CA HIS A 305 13.11 -1.10 14.71
C HIS A 305 13.67 -2.00 13.60
N ARG A 306 13.74 -1.45 12.37
CA ARG A 306 14.34 -2.14 11.23
C ARG A 306 15.85 -2.17 11.42
N GLN A 307 16.43 -3.32 11.78
CA GLN A 307 17.87 -3.42 12.09
C GLN A 307 18.77 -3.35 10.85
N GLN A 308 18.30 -3.78 9.69
CA GLN A 308 19.07 -3.87 8.44
C GLN A 308 18.13 -3.64 7.23
N ASP A 309 17.65 -2.40 7.10
CA ASP A 309 16.76 -2.02 6.00
C ASP A 309 17.57 -1.82 4.71
N VAL A 310 17.15 -2.44 3.61
CA VAL A 310 17.73 -2.20 2.29
C VAL A 310 16.97 -1.04 1.67
N PRO A 311 17.61 0.08 1.31
CA PRO A 311 16.93 1.16 0.62
C PRO A 311 16.21 0.63 -0.63
N SER A 312 14.95 1.02 -0.85
CA SER A 312 14.12 0.48 -1.95
C SER A 312 14.80 0.58 -3.33
N MET A 313 15.58 1.64 -3.56
CA MET A 313 16.41 1.83 -4.75
C MET A 313 17.50 0.77 -4.99
N MET A 314 17.91 0.03 -3.95
CA MET A 314 18.89 -1.05 -4.01
C MET A 314 18.26 -2.45 -4.11
N VAL A 315 16.93 -2.57 -3.94
CA VAL A 315 16.18 -3.82 -4.17
C VAL A 315 16.50 -4.46 -5.53
N PRO A 316 16.61 -3.71 -6.65
CA PRO A 316 16.95 -4.31 -7.94
C PRO A 316 18.30 -5.06 -7.94
N GLU A 317 19.28 -4.55 -7.20
CA GLU A 317 20.61 -5.16 -7.13
C GLU A 317 20.60 -6.47 -6.31
N PHE A 318 19.81 -6.52 -5.23
CA PHE A 318 19.62 -7.72 -4.42
C PHE A 318 18.91 -8.80 -5.23
N TYR A 319 17.82 -8.41 -5.90
CA TYR A 319 17.07 -9.33 -6.75
C TYR A 319 17.91 -9.86 -7.93
N GLU A 320 18.72 -9.02 -8.55
CA GLU A 320 19.63 -9.46 -9.63
C GLU A 320 20.68 -10.44 -9.13
N THR A 321 21.19 -10.21 -7.91
CA THR A 321 22.11 -11.14 -7.26
C THR A 321 21.44 -12.51 -7.07
N PHE A 322 20.17 -12.54 -6.66
CA PHE A 322 19.39 -13.78 -6.59
C PHE A 322 19.26 -14.46 -7.96
N LEU A 323 18.87 -13.74 -9.02
CA LEU A 323 18.72 -14.33 -10.36
C LEU A 323 20.04 -14.91 -10.90
N THR A 324 21.16 -14.24 -10.65
CA THR A 324 22.46 -14.65 -11.17
C THR A 324 23.05 -15.82 -10.39
N THR A 325 22.93 -15.80 -9.06
CA THR A 325 23.56 -16.80 -8.18
C THR A 325 22.64 -17.96 -7.83
N GLN A 326 21.33 -17.81 -8.07
CA GLN A 326 20.27 -18.71 -7.59
C GLN A 326 20.25 -18.88 -6.07
N ASN A 327 20.92 -17.99 -5.33
CA ASN A 327 20.95 -17.98 -3.87
C ASN A 327 19.82 -17.08 -3.35
N PRO A 328 18.90 -17.58 -2.51
CA PRO A 328 17.74 -16.80 -2.05
C PRO A 328 18.08 -15.80 -0.94
N GLY A 329 19.29 -15.81 -0.38
CA GLY A 329 19.71 -14.93 0.71
C GLY A 329 19.45 -13.44 0.45
N PRO A 330 19.81 -12.88 -0.72
CA PRO A 330 19.49 -11.48 -1.07
C PRO A 330 18.00 -11.14 -1.09
N LEU A 331 17.08 -12.12 -1.19
CA LEU A 331 15.65 -11.84 -1.13
C LEU A 331 15.14 -11.62 0.30
N VAL A 332 15.89 -12.04 1.33
CA VAL A 332 15.49 -11.94 2.74
C VAL A 332 15.04 -10.53 3.11
N PRO A 333 15.87 -9.48 2.95
CA PRO A 333 15.44 -8.13 3.31
C PRO A 333 14.24 -7.65 2.49
N VAL A 334 14.11 -8.05 1.23
CA VAL A 334 12.99 -7.64 0.35
C VAL A 334 11.67 -8.25 0.82
N VAL A 335 11.65 -9.57 1.07
CA VAL A 335 10.46 -10.29 1.52
C VAL A 335 10.06 -9.86 2.93
N GLU A 336 11.02 -9.72 3.85
CA GLU A 336 10.75 -9.29 5.22
C GLU A 336 10.24 -7.84 5.26
N HIS A 337 10.82 -6.94 4.45
CA HIS A 337 10.39 -5.54 4.34
C HIS A 337 8.93 -5.44 3.89
N ASN A 338 8.60 -6.00 2.73
CA ASN A 338 7.23 -5.98 2.20
C ASN A 338 6.22 -6.64 3.17
N CYS A 339 6.61 -7.73 3.85
CA CYS A 339 5.75 -8.36 4.85
C CYS A 339 5.49 -7.41 6.04
N GLN A 340 6.55 -6.77 6.55
CA GLN A 340 6.46 -5.81 7.64
C GLN A 340 5.60 -4.59 7.25
N ASP A 341 5.75 -4.07 6.02
CA ASP A 341 4.97 -2.94 5.51
C ASP A 341 3.47 -3.24 5.50
N LEU A 342 3.07 -4.43 5.04
CA LEU A 342 1.69 -4.89 5.07
C LEU A 342 1.14 -5.00 6.50
N VAL A 343 1.92 -5.57 7.43
CA VAL A 343 1.52 -5.67 8.85
C VAL A 343 1.40 -4.28 9.47
N SER A 344 2.34 -3.38 9.19
CA SER A 344 2.35 -2.00 9.66
C SER A 344 1.15 -1.21 9.13
N LEU A 345 0.79 -1.42 7.86
CA LEU A 345 -0.40 -0.84 7.23
C LEU A 345 -1.69 -1.26 7.96
N ALA A 346 -1.83 -2.54 8.27
CA ALA A 346 -2.96 -3.04 9.04
C ALA A 346 -3.03 -2.42 10.44
N ARG A 347 -1.91 -2.39 11.17
CA ARG A 347 -1.83 -1.78 12.50
C ARG A 347 -2.14 -0.28 12.46
N LEU A 348 -1.69 0.42 11.42
CA LEU A 348 -1.93 1.84 11.23
C LEU A 348 -3.40 2.12 10.96
N LEU A 349 -4.08 1.27 10.17
CA LEU A 349 -5.53 1.35 10.00
C LEU A 349 -6.24 1.15 11.34
N CYS A 350 -5.85 0.16 12.15
CA CYS A 350 -6.44 -0.07 13.48
C CYS A 350 -6.35 1.19 14.35
N LEU A 351 -5.18 1.84 14.42
CA LEU A 351 -5.02 3.09 15.17
C LEU A 351 -6.02 4.17 14.72
N PHE A 352 -6.22 4.31 13.41
CA PHE A 352 -7.18 5.27 12.88
C PHE A 352 -8.64 4.87 13.15
N LEU A 353 -8.96 3.58 13.25
CA LEU A 353 -10.31 3.12 13.57
C LEU A 353 -10.64 3.24 15.07
N GLU A 354 -9.67 3.06 15.96
CA GLU A 354 -9.86 3.15 17.41
C GLU A 354 -9.96 4.60 17.93
N GLU A 355 -9.30 5.55 17.25
CA GLU A 355 -9.31 6.97 17.62
C GLU A 355 -10.54 7.75 17.07
N ASN A 356 -11.41 7.11 16.27
CA ASN A 356 -12.62 7.71 15.67
C ASN A 356 -13.90 7.38 16.43
#